data_AF-A0A2G2H6T7-F1
#
_entry.id   AF-A0A2G2H6T7-F1
#
_cell.length_a   1.000
_cell.length_b   1.000
_cell.length_c   1.000
_cell.angle_alpha   90.00
_cell.angle_beta   90.00
_cell.angle_gamma   90.00
#
_symmetry.space_group_name_H-M   'P 1'
#
loop_
_entity.id
_entity.type
_entity.pdbx_description
1 polymer ?
#
loop_
_entity_poly.entity_id
_entity_poly.type
_entity_poly.pdbx_seq_one_letter_code
_entity_poly.pdbx_strand_id
1 'polypeptide(L)'
;MKFIKKVISYLLLVLIFTNTIYAKDSIKVLILNSWSPDHKWVQGEVKGIKDALRKRHKNIEFTTEYIDYPRIEGINKKKYMQAYHQFFNNKYLDKKVKFDLIFVTDDPALDYILKYHDFYFPNTPVVFSGINNYSHEKMIGKKKLFFGVLETVDYLVEW
;
A
#
# COMPACT_ATOMS: atom_id res chain seq x y z
N MET A 1 25.86 -31.37 44.10
CA MET A 1 24.58 -31.31 43.32
C MET A 1 23.91 -29.93 43.28
N LYS A 2 23.75 -29.19 44.40
CA LYS A 2 23.07 -27.86 44.40
C LYS A 2 23.79 -26.79 43.56
N PHE A 3 25.12 -26.79 43.57
CA PHE A 3 25.94 -25.84 42.79
C PHE A 3 25.78 -26.04 41.27
N ILE A 4 25.88 -27.29 40.81
CA ILE A 4 25.69 -27.67 39.39
C ILE A 4 24.30 -27.27 38.89
N LYS A 5 23.25 -27.48 39.70
CA LYS A 5 21.88 -27.04 39.35
C LYS A 5 21.77 -25.53 39.19
N LYS A 6 22.45 -24.74 40.02
CA LYS A 6 22.49 -23.27 39.88
C LYS A 6 23.19 -22.84 38.59
N VAL A 7 24.34 -23.44 38.28
CA VAL A 7 25.10 -23.13 37.06
C VAL A 7 24.27 -23.44 35.80
N ILE A 8 23.60 -24.61 35.77
CA ILE A 8 22.69 -24.97 34.68
C ILE A 8 21.53 -23.99 34.58
N SER A 9 20.97 -23.55 35.72
CA SER A 9 19.88 -22.57 35.74
C SER A 9 20.31 -21.19 35.22
N TYR A 10 21.53 -20.74 35.52
CA TYR A 10 22.06 -19.47 34.98
C TYR A 10 22.36 -19.59 33.47
N LEU A 11 22.87 -20.73 33.01
CA LEU A 11 23.08 -20.99 31.57
C LEU A 11 21.77 -21.01 30.78
N LEU A 12 20.72 -21.64 31.33
CA LEU A 12 19.38 -21.61 30.74
C LEU A 12 18.80 -20.19 30.72
N LEU A 13 19.05 -19.39 31.76
CA LEU A 13 18.60 -18.00 31.80
C LEU A 13 19.27 -17.16 30.70
N VAL A 14 20.59 -17.31 30.50
CA VAL A 14 21.34 -16.59 29.46
C VAL A 14 20.86 -16.97 28.06
N LEU A 15 20.56 -18.25 27.81
CA LEU A 15 20.03 -18.73 26.52
C LEU A 15 18.65 -18.15 26.17
N ILE A 16 17.84 -17.76 27.18
CA ILE A 16 16.55 -17.10 26.95
C ILE A 16 16.76 -15.63 26.55
N PHE A 17 17.75 -14.95 27.12
CA PHE A 17 18.03 -13.54 26.87
C PHE A 17 18.81 -13.25 25.56
N THR A 18 19.39 -14.27 24.91
CA THR A 18 20.16 -14.09 23.65
C THR A 18 19.35 -14.28 22.37
N ASN A 19 18.03 -14.46 22.45
CA ASN A 19 17.18 -14.58 21.25
C ASN A 19 16.86 -13.20 20.67
N THR A 20 17.87 -12.50 20.14
CA THR A 20 17.64 -11.40 19.22
C THR A 20 17.34 -11.98 17.84
N ILE A 21 16.05 -12.17 17.53
CA ILE A 21 15.61 -12.49 16.18
C ILE A 21 15.88 -11.25 15.32
N TYR A 22 16.97 -11.27 14.55
CA TYR A 22 17.19 -10.31 13.47
C TYR A 22 16.24 -10.66 12.32
N ALA A 23 15.00 -10.17 12.41
CA ALA A 23 14.15 -10.11 11.23
C ALA A 23 14.78 -9.09 10.28
N LYS A 24 15.13 -9.52 9.07
CA LYS A 24 15.52 -8.58 8.02
C LYS A 24 14.29 -7.74 7.68
N ASP A 25 14.30 -6.46 8.01
CA ASP A 25 13.19 -5.56 7.72
C ASP A 25 12.82 -5.66 6.23
N SER A 26 11.57 -5.99 5.96
CA SER A 26 10.99 -6.03 4.62
C SER A 26 10.37 -4.67 4.32
N ILE A 27 10.61 -4.17 3.12
CA ILE A 27 9.91 -2.97 2.64
C ILE A 27 8.43 -3.34 2.48
N LYS A 28 7.54 -2.57 3.10
CA LYS A 28 6.09 -2.79 3.04
C LYS A 28 5.46 -1.85 2.03
N VAL A 29 4.85 -2.41 0.99
CA VAL A 29 4.24 -1.64 -0.09
C VAL A 29 2.74 -1.92 -0.10
N LEU A 30 1.94 -0.86 0.03
CA LEU A 30 0.51 -0.90 -0.23
C LEU A 30 0.28 -0.59 -1.70
N ILE A 31 -0.42 -1.46 -2.43
CA ILE A 31 -0.95 -1.17 -3.75
C ILE A 31 -2.46 -0.96 -3.58
N LEU A 32 -2.94 0.25 -3.77
CA LEU A 32 -4.37 0.57 -3.78
C LEU A 32 -4.82 0.77 -5.22
N ASN A 33 -5.62 -0.16 -5.72
CA ASN A 33 -6.10 -0.15 -7.09
C ASN A 33 -7.59 0.25 -7.13
N SER A 34 -7.97 1.02 -8.14
CA SER A 34 -9.34 1.51 -8.30
C SER A 34 -10.34 0.43 -8.73
N TRP A 35 -9.87 -0.64 -9.36
CA TRP A 35 -10.68 -1.68 -10.01
C TRP A 35 -10.59 -3.02 -9.28
N SER A 36 -11.42 -3.99 -9.64
CA SER A 36 -11.33 -5.36 -9.11
C SER A 36 -10.21 -6.17 -9.80
N PRO A 37 -9.62 -7.15 -9.10
CA PRO A 37 -8.61 -8.06 -9.67
C PRO A 37 -9.14 -8.95 -10.79
N ASP A 38 -10.45 -8.98 -11.06
CA ASP A 38 -11.06 -9.82 -12.09
C ASP A 38 -10.67 -9.39 -13.51
N HIS A 39 -10.20 -8.15 -13.68
CA HIS A 39 -9.75 -7.64 -14.98
C HIS A 39 -8.28 -8.03 -15.25
N LYS A 40 -8.01 -8.61 -16.44
CA LYS A 40 -6.65 -9.02 -16.84
C LYS A 40 -5.64 -7.86 -16.83
N TRP A 41 -6.07 -6.66 -17.20
CA TRP A 41 -5.20 -5.49 -17.23
C TRP A 41 -4.82 -5.04 -15.81
N VAL A 42 -5.73 -5.13 -14.83
CA VAL A 42 -5.44 -4.89 -13.40
C VAL A 42 -4.40 -5.89 -12.88
N GLN A 43 -4.56 -7.17 -13.21
CA GLN A 43 -3.57 -8.20 -12.85
C GLN A 43 -2.20 -7.90 -13.48
N GLY A 44 -2.19 -7.46 -14.75
CA GLY A 44 -0.98 -7.04 -15.45
C GLY A 44 -0.30 -5.84 -14.79
N GLU A 45 -1.06 -4.83 -14.41
CA GLU A 45 -0.56 -3.62 -13.74
C GLU A 45 0.06 -3.97 -12.37
N VAL A 46 -0.69 -4.68 -11.52
CA VAL A 46 -0.22 -5.12 -10.20
C VAL A 46 1.04 -5.99 -10.32
N LYS A 47 1.08 -6.90 -11.32
CA LYS A 47 2.27 -7.72 -11.60
C LYS A 47 3.45 -6.85 -12.04
N GLY A 48 3.24 -5.89 -12.93
CA GLY A 48 4.27 -4.97 -13.41
C GLY A 48 4.89 -4.16 -12.27
N ILE A 49 4.07 -3.61 -11.38
CA ILE A 49 4.52 -2.89 -10.17
C ILE A 49 5.39 -3.81 -9.30
N LYS A 50 4.90 -5.02 -8.98
CA LYS A 50 5.62 -5.99 -8.13
C LYS A 50 6.95 -6.41 -8.74
N ASP A 51 6.97 -6.70 -10.04
CA ASP A 51 8.18 -7.13 -10.75
C ASP A 51 9.22 -6.01 -10.83
N ALA A 52 8.80 -4.77 -11.11
CA ALA A 52 9.69 -3.61 -11.17
C ALA A 52 10.38 -3.33 -9.82
N LEU A 53 9.62 -3.40 -8.72
CA LEU A 53 10.15 -3.18 -7.38
C LEU A 53 11.08 -4.34 -6.94
N ARG A 54 10.71 -5.60 -7.24
CA ARG A 54 11.53 -6.78 -6.90
C ARG A 54 12.87 -6.83 -7.64
N LYS A 55 12.97 -6.23 -8.83
CA LYS A 55 14.25 -6.07 -9.53
C LYS A 55 15.26 -5.22 -8.74
N ARG A 56 14.78 -4.26 -7.94
CA ARG A 56 15.62 -3.33 -7.16
C ARG A 56 15.80 -3.77 -5.71
N HIS A 57 14.81 -4.43 -5.12
CA HIS A 57 14.84 -4.86 -3.72
C HIS A 57 14.35 -6.31 -3.57
N LYS A 58 15.11 -7.13 -2.85
CA LYS A 58 14.80 -8.57 -2.70
C LYS A 58 13.77 -8.88 -1.60
N ASN A 59 13.60 -8.00 -0.61
CA ASN A 59 12.74 -8.24 0.55
C ASN A 59 11.61 -7.20 0.60
N ILE A 60 10.52 -7.49 -0.11
CA ILE A 60 9.34 -6.61 -0.19
C ILE A 60 8.09 -7.41 0.15
N GLU A 61 7.31 -6.89 1.10
CA GLU A 61 5.97 -7.35 1.45
C GLU A 61 4.94 -6.47 0.71
N PHE A 62 4.10 -7.09 -0.10
CA PHE A 62 3.05 -6.39 -0.85
C PHE A 62 1.68 -6.66 -0.24
N THR A 63 0.98 -5.58 0.09
CA THR A 63 -0.47 -5.60 0.37
C THR A 63 -1.17 -5.01 -0.83
N THR A 64 -2.21 -5.66 -1.35
CA THR A 64 -3.00 -5.12 -2.46
C THR A 64 -4.45 -5.00 -2.04
N GLU A 65 -4.98 -3.77 -2.10
CA GLU A 65 -6.38 -3.45 -1.85
C GLU A 65 -7.03 -2.97 -3.12
N TYR A 66 -8.32 -3.26 -3.25
CA TYR A 66 -9.12 -2.92 -4.42
C TYR A 66 -10.33 -2.12 -3.94
N ILE A 67 -10.50 -0.91 -4.48
CA ILE A 67 -11.71 -0.11 -4.25
C ILE A 67 -12.90 -0.72 -4.98
N ASP A 68 -12.66 -1.39 -6.13
CA ASP A 68 -13.70 -1.96 -6.98
C ASP A 68 -14.76 -0.92 -7.39
N TYR A 69 -14.29 0.29 -7.69
CA TYR A 69 -15.11 1.47 -7.92
C TYR A 69 -16.10 1.29 -9.08
N PRO A 70 -15.77 0.68 -10.24
CA PRO A 70 -16.71 0.60 -11.35
C PRO A 70 -17.92 -0.31 -11.13
N ARG A 71 -17.87 -1.22 -10.15
CA ARG A 71 -19.04 -2.06 -9.80
C ARG A 71 -20.16 -1.32 -9.08
N ILE A 72 -20.02 -0.02 -8.86
CA ILE A 72 -21.04 0.82 -8.22
C ILE A 72 -22.08 1.37 -9.21
N GLU A 73 -22.05 0.96 -10.48
CA GLU A 73 -23.14 1.27 -11.42
C GLU A 73 -24.48 0.79 -10.85
N GLY A 74 -25.48 1.69 -10.80
CA GLY A 74 -26.77 1.42 -10.17
C GLY A 74 -26.78 1.45 -8.62
N ILE A 75 -25.65 1.76 -7.97
CA ILE A 75 -25.52 1.85 -6.51
C ILE A 75 -25.24 3.31 -6.10
N ASN A 76 -25.69 3.70 -4.90
CA ASN A 76 -25.32 4.98 -4.31
C ASN A 76 -23.81 5.03 -4.00
N LYS A 77 -23.05 5.74 -4.85
CA LYS A 77 -21.59 5.88 -4.75
C LYS A 77 -21.12 6.38 -3.38
N LYS A 78 -21.84 7.33 -2.78
CA LYS A 78 -21.49 7.87 -1.44
C LYS A 78 -21.61 6.80 -0.37
N LYS A 79 -22.70 6.02 -0.38
CA LYS A 79 -22.91 4.91 0.56
C LYS A 79 -21.84 3.85 0.40
N TYR A 80 -21.48 3.51 -0.83
CA TYR A 80 -20.40 2.56 -1.12
C TYR A 80 -19.06 3.04 -0.55
N MET A 81 -18.65 4.27 -0.88
CA MET A 81 -17.38 4.81 -0.40
C MET A 81 -17.34 4.98 1.13
N GLN A 82 -18.49 5.20 1.78
CA GLN A 82 -18.59 5.18 3.24
C GLN A 82 -18.33 3.77 3.81
N ALA A 83 -18.91 2.73 3.21
CA ALA A 83 -18.67 1.35 3.61
C ALA A 83 -17.21 0.94 3.38
N TYR A 84 -16.64 1.30 2.23
CA TYR A 84 -15.23 1.08 1.93
C TYR A 84 -14.33 1.80 2.95
N HIS A 85 -14.65 3.05 3.29
CA HIS A 85 -13.90 3.80 4.30
C HIS A 85 -13.95 3.12 5.68
N GLN A 86 -15.11 2.61 6.10
CA GLN A 86 -15.22 1.86 7.36
C GLN A 86 -14.37 0.59 7.35
N PHE A 87 -14.40 -0.18 6.25
CA PHE A 87 -13.54 -1.34 6.06
C PHE A 87 -12.05 -0.97 6.17
N PHE A 88 -11.63 0.07 5.43
CA PHE A 88 -10.25 0.52 5.39
C PHE A 88 -9.80 1.02 6.78
N ASN A 89 -10.67 1.76 7.47
CA ASN A 89 -10.41 2.28 8.80
C ASN A 89 -10.12 1.16 9.80
N ASN A 90 -11.01 0.15 9.86
CA ASN A 90 -10.87 -0.99 10.76
C ASN A 90 -9.61 -1.81 10.48
N LYS A 91 -9.12 -1.79 9.23
CA LYS A 91 -7.92 -2.53 8.84
C LYS A 91 -6.62 -1.82 9.24
N TYR A 92 -6.57 -0.49 9.09
CA TYR A 92 -5.30 0.24 9.15
C TYR A 92 -5.13 1.14 10.38
N LEU A 93 -6.21 1.71 10.92
CA LEU A 93 -6.10 2.62 12.06
C LEU A 93 -5.75 1.87 13.35
N ASP A 94 -6.50 0.81 13.66
CA ASP A 94 -6.35 0.09 14.93
C ASP A 94 -5.08 -0.76 14.99
N LYS A 95 -4.58 -1.19 13.83
CA LYS A 95 -3.42 -2.08 13.72
C LYS A 95 -2.09 -1.34 13.65
N LYS A 96 -2.08 0.00 13.60
CA LYS A 96 -0.87 0.85 13.44
C LYS A 96 0.03 0.35 12.30
N VAL A 97 -0.57 -0.13 11.21
CA VAL A 97 0.18 -0.64 10.06
C VAL A 97 0.90 0.51 9.40
N LYS A 98 2.21 0.35 9.18
CA LYS A 98 3.02 1.31 8.46
C LYS A 98 3.47 0.70 7.13
N PHE A 99 3.35 1.50 6.09
CA PHE A 99 3.91 1.19 4.78
C PHE A 99 5.08 2.13 4.51
N ASP A 100 6.06 1.64 3.77
CA ASP A 100 7.20 2.42 3.30
C ASP A 100 6.87 3.13 1.97
N LEU A 101 5.87 2.61 1.24
CA LEU A 101 5.41 3.14 -0.04
C LEU A 101 3.95 2.78 -0.25
N ILE A 102 3.19 3.73 -0.82
CA ILE A 102 1.84 3.48 -1.35
C ILE A 102 1.91 3.65 -2.86
N PHE A 103 1.43 2.66 -3.60
CA PHE A 103 1.22 2.73 -5.04
C PHE A 103 -0.27 2.83 -5.30
N VAL A 104 -0.71 3.84 -6.05
CA VAL A 104 -2.12 4.04 -6.40
C VAL A 104 -2.31 3.98 -7.90
N THR A 105 -3.43 3.42 -8.35
CA THR A 105 -3.73 3.29 -9.78
C THR A 105 -5.11 3.85 -10.07
N ASP A 106 -5.18 4.71 -11.09
CA ASP A 106 -6.37 5.43 -11.54
C ASP A 106 -6.95 6.44 -10.53
N ASP A 107 -7.89 7.26 -11.02
CA ASP A 107 -8.43 8.40 -10.28
C ASP A 107 -9.13 8.03 -8.95
N PRO A 108 -9.97 6.97 -8.84
CA PRO A 108 -10.66 6.67 -7.59
C PRO A 108 -9.72 6.37 -6.41
N ALA A 109 -8.64 5.63 -6.64
CA ALA A 109 -7.62 5.31 -5.63
C ALA A 109 -6.81 6.55 -5.24
N LEU A 110 -6.42 7.36 -6.22
CA LEU A 110 -5.72 8.60 -5.96
C LEU A 110 -6.59 9.57 -5.15
N ASP A 111 -7.86 9.77 -5.53
CA ASP A 111 -8.79 10.64 -4.83
C ASP A 111 -9.02 10.18 -3.38
N TYR A 112 -9.13 8.86 -3.16
CA TYR A 112 -9.27 8.31 -1.81
C TYR A 112 -8.02 8.57 -0.96
N ILE A 113 -6.82 8.30 -1.49
CA ILE A 113 -5.57 8.50 -0.75
C ILE A 113 -5.31 9.99 -0.53
N LEU A 114 -5.54 10.88 -1.50
CA LEU A 114 -5.39 12.32 -1.29
C LEU A 114 -6.22 12.83 -0.11
N LYS A 115 -7.43 12.30 0.06
CA LYS A 115 -8.33 12.69 1.14
C LYS A 115 -7.92 12.15 2.52
N TYR A 116 -7.41 10.92 2.58
CA TYR A 116 -7.21 10.22 3.86
C TYR A 116 -5.74 9.88 4.18
N HIS A 117 -4.80 10.27 3.32
CA HIS A 117 -3.37 9.95 3.47
C HIS A 117 -2.80 10.40 4.82
N ASP A 118 -2.98 11.66 5.19
CA ASP A 118 -2.38 12.19 6.43
C ASP A 118 -2.96 11.54 7.69
N PHE A 119 -4.18 11.01 7.58
CA PHE A 119 -4.86 10.30 8.65
C PHE A 119 -4.33 8.87 8.81
N TYR A 120 -4.15 8.13 7.71
CA TYR A 120 -3.73 6.72 7.76
C TYR A 120 -2.21 6.53 7.71
N PHE A 121 -1.53 7.27 6.84
CA PHE A 121 -0.14 7.02 6.45
C PHE A 121 0.70 8.31 6.40
N PRO A 122 0.73 9.11 7.48
CA PRO A 122 1.47 10.36 7.47
C PRO A 122 2.93 10.16 7.05
N ASN A 123 3.44 11.05 6.20
CA ASN A 123 4.80 11.04 5.64
C ASN A 123 5.17 9.84 4.76
N THR A 124 4.20 9.01 4.37
CA THR A 124 4.48 7.88 3.46
C THR A 124 4.50 8.38 2.01
N PRO A 125 5.50 8.05 1.19
CA PRO A 125 5.48 8.43 -0.21
C PRO A 125 4.37 7.67 -0.97
N VAL A 126 3.74 8.37 -1.91
CA VAL A 126 2.69 7.87 -2.79
C VAL A 126 3.16 7.97 -4.24
N VAL A 127 3.21 6.83 -4.92
CA VAL A 127 3.44 6.72 -6.37
C VAL A 127 2.12 6.48 -7.08
N PHE A 128 1.80 7.23 -8.13
CA PHE A 128 0.57 7.02 -8.92
C PHE A 128 0.83 6.70 -10.40
N SER A 129 -0.07 5.92 -11.00
CA SER A 129 -0.17 5.64 -12.45
C SER A 129 -1.63 5.60 -12.91
N GLY A 130 -1.89 5.67 -14.22
CA GLY A 130 -3.25 5.56 -14.78
C GLY A 130 -4.14 6.78 -14.50
N ILE A 131 -3.54 7.93 -14.17
CA ILE A 131 -4.30 9.12 -13.77
C ILE A 131 -4.73 9.90 -15.01
N ASN A 132 -6.04 9.90 -15.26
CA ASN A 132 -6.66 10.62 -16.37
C ASN A 132 -7.10 12.03 -15.95
N ASN A 133 -7.57 12.20 -14.72
CA ASN A 133 -8.15 13.45 -14.23
C ASN A 133 -7.25 14.17 -13.22
N TYR A 134 -6.00 14.38 -13.61
CA TYR A 134 -5.04 15.09 -12.77
C TYR A 134 -5.40 16.58 -12.62
N SER A 135 -5.46 17.06 -11.37
CA SER A 135 -5.65 18.47 -11.06
C SER A 135 -4.51 18.98 -10.18
N HIS A 136 -3.88 20.08 -10.59
CA HIS A 136 -2.83 20.73 -9.81
C HIS A 136 -3.32 21.15 -8.43
N GLU A 137 -4.57 21.61 -8.33
CA GLU A 137 -5.18 22.09 -7.10
C GLU A 137 -5.29 20.98 -6.05
N LYS A 138 -5.66 19.76 -6.47
CA LYS A 138 -5.72 18.57 -5.60
C LYS A 138 -4.34 18.19 -5.04
N MET A 139 -3.24 18.63 -5.68
CA MET A 139 -1.87 18.27 -5.34
C MET A 139 -1.11 19.38 -4.59
N ILE A 140 -1.73 20.54 -4.35
CA ILE A 140 -1.11 21.65 -3.62
C ILE A 140 -0.70 21.16 -2.22
N GLY A 141 0.57 21.42 -1.85
CA GLY A 141 1.14 20.97 -0.58
C GLY A 141 1.53 19.48 -0.51
N LYS A 142 1.18 18.66 -1.52
CA LYS A 142 1.46 17.21 -1.55
C LYS A 142 2.65 16.80 -2.41
N LYS A 143 3.21 17.72 -3.21
CA LYS A 143 4.27 17.46 -4.21
C LYS A 143 5.55 16.77 -3.71
N LYS A 144 5.85 16.83 -2.41
CA LYS A 144 7.02 16.14 -1.82
C LYS A 144 6.78 14.65 -1.57
N LEU A 145 5.53 14.26 -1.38
CA LEU A 145 5.15 12.89 -1.03
C LEU A 145 4.42 12.19 -2.18
N PHE A 146 3.76 12.93 -3.06
CA PHE A 146 2.98 12.38 -4.17
C PHE A 146 3.68 12.64 -5.50
N PHE A 147 3.99 11.57 -6.22
CA PHE A 147 4.66 11.62 -7.52
C PHE A 147 4.19 10.46 -8.41
N GLY A 148 4.33 10.54 -9.71
CA GLY A 148 3.79 9.50 -10.58
C GLY A 148 3.77 9.88 -12.06
N VAL A 149 3.14 9.03 -12.85
CA VAL A 149 3.00 9.17 -14.30
C VAL A 149 1.51 9.40 -14.64
N LEU A 150 1.25 10.42 -15.44
CA LEU A 150 -0.09 10.72 -15.96
C LEU A 150 -0.39 9.86 -17.18
N GLU A 151 -1.66 9.49 -17.35
CA GLU A 151 -2.09 8.82 -18.56
C GLU A 151 -2.25 9.83 -19.69
N THR A 152 -1.66 9.52 -20.84
CA THR A 152 -1.85 10.25 -22.09
C THR A 152 -2.51 9.32 -23.08
N VAL A 153 -3.68 9.72 -23.58
CA VAL A 153 -4.36 8.95 -24.62
C VAL A 153 -3.71 9.26 -25.96
N ASP A 154 -2.99 8.28 -26.52
CA ASP A 154 -2.53 8.34 -27.90
C ASP A 154 -3.70 7.98 -28.83
N TYR A 155 -4.33 9.00 -29.41
CA TYR A 155 -5.22 8.79 -30.55
C TYR A 155 -4.35 8.48 -31.77
N LEU A 156 -4.43 7.25 -32.30
CA LEU A 156 -3.94 6.96 -33.65
C LEU A 156 -4.78 7.78 -34.63
N VAL A 157 -4.25 8.92 -35.08
CA VAL A 157 -4.78 9.61 -36.25
C VAL A 157 -4.20 8.86 -37.44
N GLU A 158 -4.97 7.94 -38.02
CA GLU A 158 -4.65 7.39 -39.34
C GLU A 158 -4.68 8.57 -40.34
N TRP A 159 -3.53 8.83 -40.98
CA TRP A 159 -3.38 9.84 -42.04
C TRP A 159 -3.80 9.28 -43.39
#